data_AF-A0A3M7QDW1-F1
#
_entry.id   AF-A0A3M7QDW1-F1
#
_cell.length_a   1.000
_cell.length_b   1.000
_cell.length_c   1.000
_cell.angle_alpha   90.00
_cell.angle_beta   90.00
_cell.angle_gamma   90.00
#
_symmetry.space_group_name_H-M   'P 1'
#
loop_
_entity.id
_entity.type
_entity.pdbx_description
1 polymer ?
#
loop_
_entity_poly.entity_id
_entity_poly.type
_entity_poly.pdbx_seq_one_letter_code
_entity_poly.pdbx_strand_id
1 'polypeptide(L)'
;MSRNVSVVLETWQKFDLEAVKRDLDDKVIEIAKSLEDGDASRKQLIDQTKEFRRTITDDQRKLMAPILKSFQQEVDSATKRNKLMEQVLLKLYKQLIDLPDPVQSLENLQRVQKKAERAQDLEIENKQLRETLDEYNTEFAEIKNQEVTIKNLKEKIKELEEKSEQQVQTKLNEKEKELQKFYSDKEEHLQTSQLDLVKKLGDTESRCL
;
A
#
# COMPACT_ATOMS: atom_id res chain seq x y z
N MET A 1 -12.50 -2.66 -21.23
CA MET A 1 -12.87 -2.83 -19.80
C MET A 1 -12.09 -4.03 -19.28
N SER A 2 -11.13 -3.83 -18.38
CA SER A 2 -10.41 -4.95 -17.76
C SER A 2 -11.35 -5.64 -16.77
N ARG A 3 -11.59 -6.95 -16.96
CA ARG A 3 -12.43 -7.74 -16.02
C ARG A 3 -11.63 -7.97 -14.73
N ASN A 4 -12.29 -7.85 -13.57
CA ASN A 4 -11.68 -8.13 -12.27
C ASN A 4 -11.19 -9.59 -12.22
N VAL A 5 -9.95 -9.81 -11.76
CA VAL A 5 -9.31 -11.14 -11.68
C VAL A 5 -10.19 -12.14 -10.92
N SER A 6 -10.89 -11.70 -9.88
CA SER A 6 -11.80 -12.53 -9.08
C SER A 6 -12.98 -13.05 -9.91
N VAL A 7 -13.56 -12.22 -10.76
CA VAL A 7 -14.68 -12.60 -11.64
C VAL A 7 -14.20 -13.59 -12.70
N VAL A 8 -13.01 -13.37 -13.24
CA VAL A 8 -12.40 -14.26 -14.23
C VAL A 8 -12.10 -15.62 -13.62
N LEU A 9 -11.52 -15.64 -12.42
CA LEU A 9 -11.23 -16.87 -11.66
C LEU A 9 -12.52 -17.66 -11.38
N GLU A 10 -13.56 -17.01 -10.86
CA GLU A 10 -14.84 -17.65 -10.57
C GLU A 10 -15.49 -18.23 -11.84
N THR A 11 -15.36 -17.52 -12.97
CA THR A 11 -15.88 -18.01 -14.26
C THR A 11 -15.16 -19.29 -14.70
N TRP A 12 -13.83 -19.35 -14.59
CA TRP A 12 -13.05 -20.52 -14.97
C TRP A 12 -13.25 -21.71 -14.02
N GLN A 13 -13.38 -21.46 -12.71
CA GLN A 13 -13.72 -22.50 -11.74
C GLN A 13 -15.09 -23.12 -12.02
N LYS A 14 -16.08 -22.32 -12.39
CA LYS A 14 -17.42 -22.81 -12.79
C LYS A 14 -17.41 -23.53 -14.14
N PHE A 15 -16.55 -23.12 -15.05
CA PHE A 15 -16.41 -23.77 -16.35
C PHE A 15 -15.85 -25.19 -16.21
N ASP A 16 -14.97 -25.42 -15.23
CA ASP A 16 -14.34 -26.73 -14.94
C ASP A 16 -13.75 -27.36 -16.22
N LEU A 17 -12.63 -26.79 -16.67
CA LEU A 17 -11.97 -27.20 -17.90
C LEU A 17 -11.67 -28.71 -17.91
N GLU A 18 -11.30 -29.28 -16.76
CA GLU A 18 -10.99 -30.71 -16.64
C GLU A 18 -12.23 -31.59 -16.78
N ALA A 19 -13.39 -31.18 -16.26
CA ALA A 19 -14.64 -31.88 -16.53
C ALA A 19 -15.04 -31.78 -18.01
N VAL A 20 -14.91 -30.61 -18.62
CA VAL A 20 -15.20 -30.40 -20.05
C VAL A 20 -14.29 -31.25 -20.94
N LYS A 21 -12.99 -31.34 -20.61
CA LYS A 21 -12.04 -32.19 -21.32
C LYS A 21 -12.45 -33.67 -21.26
N ARG A 22 -12.81 -34.18 -20.08
CA ARG A 22 -13.26 -35.57 -19.91
C ARG A 22 -14.54 -35.87 -20.71
N ASP A 23 -15.55 -34.99 -20.64
CA ASP A 23 -16.77 -35.15 -21.43
C ASP A 23 -16.47 -35.14 -22.94
N LEU A 24 -15.56 -34.27 -23.37
CA LEU A 24 -15.15 -34.21 -24.77
C LEU A 24 -14.38 -35.47 -25.21
N ASP A 25 -13.49 -36.01 -24.38
CA ASP A 25 -12.79 -37.29 -24.64
C ASP A 25 -13.81 -38.41 -24.90
N ASP A 26 -14.79 -38.56 -24.01
CA ASP A 26 -15.84 -39.57 -24.11
C ASP A 26 -16.67 -39.40 -25.40
N LYS A 27 -17.04 -38.16 -25.74
CA LYS A 27 -17.82 -37.85 -26.94
C LYS A 27 -17.03 -38.09 -28.23
N VAL A 28 -15.74 -37.80 -28.25
CA VAL A 28 -14.89 -38.08 -29.41
C VAL A 28 -14.79 -39.58 -29.65
N ILE A 29 -14.67 -40.39 -28.59
CA ILE A 29 -14.67 -41.86 -28.71
C ILE A 29 -16.02 -42.37 -29.24
N GLU A 30 -17.14 -41.85 -28.72
CA GLU A 30 -18.48 -42.20 -29.17
C GLU A 30 -18.69 -41.88 -30.67
N ILE A 31 -18.25 -40.70 -31.11
CA ILE A 31 -18.34 -40.27 -32.51
C ILE A 31 -17.48 -41.16 -33.40
N ALA A 32 -16.26 -41.50 -32.99
CA ALA A 32 -15.38 -42.38 -33.75
C ALA A 32 -16.03 -43.75 -33.99
N LYS A 33 -16.64 -44.33 -32.94
CA LYS A 33 -17.38 -45.59 -33.04
C LYS A 33 -18.60 -45.47 -33.96
N SER A 34 -19.39 -44.41 -33.81
CA SER A 34 -20.57 -44.19 -34.66
C SER A 34 -20.22 -44.04 -36.14
N LEU A 35 -19.04 -43.53 -36.46
CA LEU A 35 -18.55 -43.43 -37.84
C LEU A 35 -18.15 -44.80 -38.41
N GLU A 36 -17.47 -45.63 -37.62
CA GLU A 36 -17.14 -47.00 -38.01
C GLU A 36 -18.40 -47.82 -38.29
N ASP A 37 -19.40 -47.73 -37.41
CA ASP A 37 -20.71 -48.37 -37.58
C ASP A 37 -21.45 -47.83 -38.84
N GLY A 38 -21.33 -46.52 -39.10
CA GLY A 38 -21.90 -45.87 -40.28
C GLY A 38 -21.27 -46.34 -41.60
N ASP A 39 -19.94 -46.50 -41.63
CA ASP A 39 -19.21 -47.01 -42.80
C ASP A 39 -19.56 -48.49 -43.06
N ALA A 40 -19.69 -49.30 -42.01
CA ALA A 40 -20.15 -50.68 -42.13
C ALA A 40 -21.58 -50.76 -42.68
N SER A 41 -22.50 -49.95 -42.13
CA SER A 41 -23.90 -49.86 -42.58
C SER A 41 -24.02 -49.40 -44.03
N ARG A 42 -23.20 -48.42 -44.46
CA ARG A 42 -23.15 -47.95 -45.85
C ARG A 42 -22.69 -49.06 -46.80
N LYS A 43 -21.68 -49.84 -46.41
CA LYS A 43 -21.22 -50.98 -47.22
C LYS A 43 -22.32 -52.03 -47.39
N GLN A 44 -23.02 -52.38 -46.31
CA GLN A 44 -24.17 -53.28 -46.36
C GLN A 44 -25.28 -52.75 -47.28
N LEU A 45 -25.61 -51.46 -47.20
CA LEU A 45 -26.63 -50.84 -48.05
C LEU A 45 -26.26 -50.90 -49.54
N ILE A 46 -24.97 -50.71 -49.87
CA ILE A 46 -24.47 -50.83 -51.24
C ILE A 46 -24.66 -52.26 -51.75
N ASP A 47 -24.32 -53.27 -50.94
CA ASP A 47 -24.43 -54.67 -51.33
C ASP A 47 -25.89 -55.10 -51.50
N GLN A 48 -26.78 -54.71 -50.58
CA GLN A 48 -28.23 -54.91 -50.69
C GLN A 48 -28.81 -54.22 -51.93
N THR A 49 -28.35 -53.01 -52.26
CA THR A 49 -28.80 -52.28 -53.46
C THR A 49 -28.37 -52.99 -54.74
N LYS A 50 -27.16 -53.57 -54.78
CA LYS A 50 -26.68 -54.35 -55.92
C LYS A 50 -27.49 -55.63 -56.09
N GLU A 51 -27.78 -56.33 -55.00
CA GLU A 51 -28.58 -57.55 -55.01
C GLU A 51 -30.01 -57.25 -55.48
N PHE A 52 -30.66 -56.22 -54.94
CA PHE A 52 -31.98 -55.77 -55.37
C PHE A 52 -32.04 -55.45 -56.87
N ARG A 53 -31.02 -54.78 -57.43
CA ARG A 53 -30.96 -54.51 -58.88
C ARG A 53 -30.92 -55.79 -59.73
N ARG A 54 -30.39 -56.91 -59.21
CA ARG A 54 -30.33 -58.19 -59.93
C ARG A 54 -31.68 -58.90 -59.95
N THR A 55 -32.54 -58.68 -58.97
CA THR A 55 -33.84 -59.38 -58.82
C THR A 55 -35.00 -58.71 -59.57
N ILE A 56 -34.87 -57.43 -59.94
CA ILE A 56 -35.91 -56.67 -60.64
C ILE A 56 -35.81 -56.73 -62.18
N THR A 57 -36.95 -56.56 -62.86
CA THR A 57 -37.06 -56.54 -64.34
C THR A 57 -36.48 -55.25 -64.95
N ASP A 58 -36.21 -55.25 -66.26
CA ASP A 58 -35.58 -54.10 -66.93
C ASP A 58 -36.43 -52.81 -66.91
N ASP A 59 -37.75 -52.91 -67.01
CA ASP A 59 -38.62 -51.72 -66.92
C ASP A 59 -38.68 -51.17 -65.48
N GLN A 60 -38.68 -52.06 -64.47
CA GLN A 60 -38.53 -51.65 -63.07
C GLN A 60 -37.16 -51.02 -62.79
N ARG A 61 -36.09 -51.52 -63.41
CA ARG A 61 -34.75 -50.89 -63.31
C ARG A 61 -34.76 -49.47 -63.83
N LYS A 62 -35.40 -49.21 -64.97
CA LYS A 62 -35.50 -47.85 -65.54
C LYS A 62 -36.21 -46.89 -64.61
N LEU A 63 -37.30 -47.32 -63.97
CA LEU A 63 -38.06 -46.51 -63.00
C LEU A 63 -37.29 -46.26 -61.70
N MET A 64 -36.56 -47.27 -61.21
CA MET A 64 -35.84 -47.19 -59.92
C MET A 64 -34.46 -46.55 -60.00
N ALA A 65 -33.81 -46.57 -61.16
CA ALA A 65 -32.49 -45.98 -61.37
C ALA A 65 -32.35 -44.51 -60.89
N PRO A 66 -33.27 -43.57 -61.24
CA PRO A 66 -33.14 -42.18 -60.77
C PRO A 66 -33.29 -42.07 -59.24
N ILE A 67 -34.18 -42.85 -58.63
CA ILE A 67 -34.40 -42.84 -57.17
C ILE A 67 -33.16 -43.37 -56.45
N LEU A 68 -32.65 -44.54 -56.85
CA LEU A 68 -31.43 -45.11 -56.26
C LEU A 68 -30.21 -44.19 -56.42
N LYS A 69 -30.13 -43.46 -57.54
CA LYS A 69 -29.07 -42.47 -57.76
C LYS A 69 -29.21 -41.28 -56.82
N SER A 70 -30.43 -40.78 -56.59
CA SER A 70 -30.68 -39.68 -55.64
C SER A 70 -30.36 -40.09 -54.20
N PHE A 71 -30.76 -41.29 -53.76
CA PHE A 71 -30.39 -41.82 -52.44
C PHE A 71 -28.88 -41.98 -52.29
N GLN A 72 -28.19 -42.51 -53.31
CA GLN A 72 -26.73 -42.63 -53.29
C GLN A 72 -26.05 -41.25 -53.14
N GLN A 73 -26.53 -40.24 -53.89
CA GLN A 73 -25.99 -38.88 -53.80
C GLN A 73 -26.18 -38.25 -52.43
N GLU A 74 -27.33 -38.45 -51.78
CA GLU A 74 -27.57 -37.94 -50.42
C GLU A 74 -26.69 -38.67 -49.41
N VAL A 75 -26.59 -40.00 -49.48
CA VAL A 75 -25.70 -40.78 -48.59
C VAL A 75 -24.25 -40.33 -48.74
N ASP A 76 -23.76 -40.18 -49.97
CA ASP A 76 -22.39 -39.72 -50.22
C ASP A 76 -22.16 -38.29 -49.70
N SER A 77 -23.14 -37.41 -49.88
CA SER A 77 -23.09 -36.02 -49.40
C SER A 77 -23.11 -35.95 -47.87
N ALA A 78 -23.93 -36.77 -47.21
CA ALA A 78 -23.97 -36.91 -45.76
C ALA A 78 -22.64 -37.46 -45.22
N THR A 79 -22.09 -38.52 -45.82
CA THR A 79 -20.77 -39.06 -45.45
C THR A 79 -19.68 -37.99 -45.59
N LYS A 80 -19.70 -37.19 -46.67
CA LYS A 80 -18.74 -36.10 -46.85
C LYS A 80 -18.87 -35.03 -45.77
N ARG A 81 -20.10 -34.62 -45.42
CA ARG A 81 -20.35 -33.67 -44.31
C ARG A 81 -19.85 -34.21 -42.98
N ASN A 82 -20.12 -35.46 -42.66
CA ASN A 82 -19.68 -36.08 -41.40
C ASN A 82 -18.15 -36.11 -41.29
N LYS A 83 -17.45 -36.48 -42.37
CA LYS A 83 -15.97 -36.47 -42.39
C LYS A 83 -15.39 -35.06 -42.18
N LEU A 84 -16.05 -34.02 -42.71
CA LEU A 84 -15.62 -32.65 -42.46
C LEU A 84 -15.85 -32.23 -41.01
N MET A 85 -16.99 -32.58 -40.43
CA MET A 85 -17.30 -32.30 -39.02
C MET A 85 -16.30 -33.01 -38.09
N GLU A 86 -15.96 -34.27 -38.37
CA GLU A 86 -14.96 -35.03 -37.64
C GLU A 86 -13.58 -34.35 -37.68
N GLN A 87 -13.12 -33.93 -38.87
CA GLN A 87 -11.85 -33.23 -39.01
C GLN A 87 -11.80 -31.94 -38.20
N VAL A 88 -12.89 -31.17 -38.20
CA VAL A 88 -13.01 -29.94 -37.40
C VAL A 88 -13.03 -30.26 -35.91
N LEU A 89 -13.81 -31.25 -35.49
CA LEU A 89 -13.89 -31.68 -34.10
C LEU A 89 -12.54 -32.16 -33.59
N LEU A 90 -11.87 -33.06 -34.30
CA LEU A 90 -10.55 -33.58 -33.91
C LEU A 90 -9.50 -32.47 -33.84
N LYS A 91 -9.58 -31.48 -34.72
CA LYS A 91 -8.69 -30.31 -34.67
C LYS A 91 -8.93 -29.50 -33.39
N LEU A 92 -10.18 -29.17 -33.09
CA LEU A 92 -10.53 -28.40 -31.88
C LEU A 92 -10.23 -29.19 -30.60
N TYR A 93 -10.53 -30.48 -30.60
CA TYR A 93 -10.24 -31.41 -29.51
C TYR A 93 -8.76 -31.41 -29.15
N LYS A 94 -7.87 -31.62 -30.13
CA LYS A 94 -6.41 -31.58 -29.92
C LYS A 94 -5.96 -30.24 -29.35
N GLN A 95 -6.53 -29.14 -29.83
CA GLN A 95 -6.21 -27.82 -29.30
C GLN A 95 -6.70 -27.62 -27.86
N LEU A 96 -7.84 -28.22 -27.48
CA LEU A 96 -8.44 -28.02 -26.17
C LEU A 96 -7.84 -28.92 -25.09
N ILE A 97 -7.52 -30.18 -25.41
CA ILE A 97 -7.02 -31.15 -24.44
C ILE A 97 -5.63 -30.76 -23.91
N ASP A 98 -4.81 -30.17 -24.78
CA ASP A 98 -3.45 -29.71 -24.47
C ASP A 98 -3.42 -28.37 -23.71
N LEU A 99 -4.56 -27.67 -23.57
CA LEU A 99 -4.58 -26.39 -22.86
C LEU A 99 -4.42 -26.60 -21.35
N PRO A 100 -3.46 -25.94 -20.70
CA PRO A 100 -3.35 -26.00 -19.24
C PRO A 100 -4.53 -25.28 -18.59
N ASP A 101 -4.98 -25.78 -17.43
CA ASP A 101 -6.01 -25.12 -16.64
C ASP A 101 -5.47 -23.78 -16.06
N PRO A 102 -6.08 -22.63 -16.40
CA PRO A 102 -5.63 -21.33 -15.91
C PRO A 102 -5.98 -21.05 -14.45
N VAL A 103 -6.85 -21.84 -13.80
CA VAL A 103 -7.37 -21.58 -12.44
C VAL A 103 -6.22 -21.36 -11.45
N GLN A 104 -5.22 -22.24 -11.43
CA GLN A 104 -4.09 -22.12 -10.50
C GLN A 104 -3.26 -20.85 -10.73
N SER A 105 -3.04 -20.47 -11.99
CA SER A 105 -2.34 -19.22 -12.32
C SER A 105 -3.16 -17.98 -11.91
N LEU A 106 -4.48 -18.03 -12.08
CA LEU A 106 -5.39 -16.96 -11.69
C LEU A 106 -5.50 -16.81 -10.16
N GLU A 107 -5.51 -17.90 -9.40
CA GLU A 107 -5.46 -17.89 -7.93
C GLU A 107 -4.17 -17.22 -7.44
N ASN A 108 -3.04 -17.57 -8.04
CA ASN A 108 -1.76 -16.95 -7.74
C ASN A 108 -1.76 -15.46 -8.08
N LEU A 109 -2.31 -15.07 -9.23
CA LEU A 109 -2.42 -13.68 -9.64
C LEU A 109 -3.29 -12.88 -8.66
N GLN A 110 -4.44 -13.42 -8.24
CA GLN A 110 -5.31 -12.79 -7.25
C GLN A 110 -4.58 -12.61 -5.91
N ARG A 111 -3.79 -13.59 -5.48
CA ARG A 111 -2.98 -13.50 -4.26
C ARG A 111 -1.89 -12.43 -4.37
N VAL A 112 -1.20 -12.35 -5.50
CA VAL A 112 -0.17 -11.33 -5.76
C VAL A 112 -0.80 -9.94 -5.78
N GLN A 113 -1.97 -9.78 -6.40
CA GLN A 113 -2.70 -8.51 -6.42
C GLN A 113 -3.01 -8.02 -5.00
N LYS A 114 -3.57 -8.88 -4.13
CA LYS A 114 -3.83 -8.53 -2.72
C LYS A 114 -2.56 -8.14 -1.95
N LYS A 115 -1.44 -8.81 -2.24
CA LYS A 115 -0.14 -8.46 -1.63
C LYS A 115 0.39 -7.12 -2.15
N ALA A 116 0.20 -6.83 -3.43
CA ALA A 116 0.61 -5.57 -4.03
C ALA A 116 -0.18 -4.39 -3.44
N GLU A 117 -1.51 -4.54 -3.30
CA GLU A 117 -2.37 -3.55 -2.64
C GLU A 117 -1.87 -3.29 -1.20
N ARG A 118 -1.65 -4.35 -0.41
CA ARG A 118 -1.12 -4.20 0.96
C ARG A 118 0.28 -3.57 0.99
N ALA A 119 1.14 -3.88 0.03
CA ALA A 119 2.47 -3.29 -0.04
C ALA A 119 2.41 -1.79 -0.31
N GLN A 120 1.49 -1.36 -1.18
CA GLN A 120 1.25 0.05 -1.46
C GLN A 120 0.73 0.78 -0.22
N ASP A 121 -0.20 0.19 0.53
CA ASP A 121 -0.69 0.76 1.80
C ASP A 121 0.45 0.96 2.80
N LEU A 122 1.31 -0.05 2.97
CA LEU A 122 2.47 0.02 3.85
C LEU A 122 3.52 1.04 3.39
N GLU A 123 3.70 1.22 2.08
CA GLU A 123 4.61 2.22 1.53
C GLU A 123 4.13 3.65 1.84
N ILE A 124 2.83 3.89 1.71
CA ILE A 124 2.20 5.17 2.07
C ILE A 124 2.35 5.44 3.58
N GLU A 125 2.04 4.47 4.42
CA GLU A 125 2.20 4.58 5.87
C GLU A 125 3.67 4.82 6.26
N ASN A 126 4.62 4.11 5.64
CA ASN A 126 6.04 4.28 5.91
C ASN A 126 6.52 5.70 5.56
N LYS A 127 6.02 6.25 4.45
CA LYS A 127 6.33 7.62 4.04
C LYS A 127 5.79 8.63 5.07
N GLN A 128 4.54 8.49 5.50
CA GLN A 128 3.94 9.37 6.51
C GLN A 128 4.71 9.31 7.84
N LEU A 129 5.06 8.11 8.30
CA LEU A 129 5.86 7.96 9.53
C LEU A 129 7.24 8.60 9.43
N ARG A 130 7.88 8.54 8.26
CA ARG A 130 9.16 9.22 8.03
C ARG A 130 9.02 10.74 8.05
N GLU A 131 7.97 11.28 7.45
CA GLU A 131 7.66 12.72 7.47
C GLU A 131 7.43 13.20 8.91
N THR A 132 6.59 12.50 9.69
CA THR A 132 6.34 12.83 11.10
C THR A 132 7.60 12.73 11.97
N LEU A 133 8.47 11.75 11.72
CA LEU A 133 9.75 11.64 12.43
C LEU A 133 10.69 12.82 12.12
N ASP A 134 10.70 13.30 10.88
CA ASP A 134 11.52 14.45 10.48
C ASP A 134 11.01 15.75 11.13
N GLU A 135 9.69 15.93 11.18
CA GLU A 135 9.04 17.01 11.91
C GLU A 135 9.42 17.00 13.40
N TYR A 136 9.26 15.86 14.09
CA TYR A 136 9.66 15.74 15.49
C TYR A 136 11.16 15.98 15.73
N ASN A 137 12.02 15.51 14.83
CA ASN A 137 13.46 15.78 14.95
C ASN A 137 13.77 17.27 14.81
N THR A 138 13.06 17.96 13.93
CA THR A 138 13.19 19.41 13.73
C THR A 138 12.72 20.16 14.98
N GLU A 139 11.53 19.85 15.51
CA GLU A 139 11.01 20.43 16.75
C GLU A 139 11.95 20.15 17.94
N PHE A 140 12.48 18.94 18.03
CA PHE A 140 13.42 18.57 19.08
C PHE A 140 14.73 19.37 19.02
N ALA A 141 15.25 19.63 17.81
CA ALA A 141 16.41 20.48 17.62
C ALA A 141 16.14 21.94 18.02
N GLU A 142 14.95 22.46 17.70
CA GLU A 142 14.53 23.80 18.12
C GLU A 142 14.44 23.92 19.65
N ILE A 143 13.82 22.94 20.33
CA ILE A 143 13.72 22.91 21.79
C ILE A 143 15.11 22.89 22.43
N LYS A 144 16.04 22.07 21.93
CA LYS A 144 17.42 22.06 22.42
C LYS A 144 18.13 23.41 22.27
N ASN A 145 17.90 24.10 21.16
CA ASN A 145 18.46 25.45 20.97
C ASN A 145 17.86 26.45 21.98
N GLN A 146 16.56 26.36 22.24
CA GLN A 146 15.89 27.18 23.24
C GLN A 146 16.43 26.92 24.66
N GLU A 147 16.75 25.68 25.03
CA GLU A 147 17.38 25.36 26.32
C GLU A 147 18.72 26.09 26.52
N VAL A 148 19.54 26.18 25.46
CA VAL A 148 20.81 26.94 25.49
C VAL A 148 20.54 28.43 25.69
N THR A 149 19.57 29.00 24.97
CA THR A 149 19.17 30.40 25.14
C THR A 149 18.70 30.67 26.57
N ILE A 150 17.86 29.80 27.13
CA ILE A 150 17.37 29.92 28.52
C ILE A 150 18.53 29.89 29.51
N LYS A 151 19.51 29.00 29.33
CA LYS A 151 20.68 28.92 30.19
C LYS A 151 21.48 30.23 30.16
N ASN A 152 21.76 30.76 28.98
CA ASN A 152 22.50 32.02 28.82
C ASN A 152 21.74 33.21 29.44
N LEU A 153 20.42 33.27 29.28
CA LEU A 153 19.59 34.31 29.87
C LEU A 153 19.58 34.22 31.41
N LYS A 154 19.52 33.00 31.97
CA LYS A 154 19.62 32.79 33.43
C LYS A 154 20.97 33.23 33.98
N GLU A 155 22.07 32.89 33.30
CA GLU A 155 23.42 33.37 33.67
C GLU A 155 23.48 34.90 33.61
N LYS A 156 22.88 35.52 32.58
CA LYS A 156 22.88 36.98 32.46
C LYS A 156 22.09 37.68 33.55
N ILE A 157 20.94 37.12 33.95
CA ILE A 157 20.14 37.63 35.07
C ILE A 157 20.98 37.59 36.35
N LYS A 158 21.65 36.47 36.62
CA LYS A 158 22.51 36.32 37.80
C LYS A 158 23.64 37.35 37.83
N GLU A 159 24.31 37.58 36.70
CA GLU A 159 25.34 38.63 36.61
C GLU A 159 24.80 40.03 36.90
N LEU A 160 23.59 40.34 36.41
CA LEU A 160 22.94 41.64 36.64
C LEU A 160 22.51 41.81 38.10
N GLU A 161 22.01 40.74 38.73
CA GLU A 161 21.67 40.71 40.15
C GLU A 161 22.91 40.95 41.02
N GLU A 162 24.01 40.21 40.79
CA GLU A 162 25.28 40.39 41.51
C GLU A 162 25.84 41.81 41.33
N LYS A 163 25.81 42.34 40.10
CA LYS A 163 26.25 43.72 39.83
C LYS A 163 25.38 44.75 40.55
N SER A 164 24.06 44.53 40.59
CA SER A 164 23.12 45.40 41.31
C SER A 164 23.40 45.38 42.81
N GLU A 165 23.58 44.20 43.41
CA GLU A 165 23.95 44.07 44.83
C GLU A 165 25.27 44.76 45.15
N GLN A 166 26.31 44.58 44.32
CA GLN A 166 27.59 45.27 44.50
C GLN A 166 27.44 46.80 44.45
N GLN A 167 26.61 47.32 43.53
CA GLN A 167 26.32 48.75 43.44
C GLN A 167 25.59 49.25 44.69
N VAL A 168 24.58 48.51 45.17
CA VAL A 168 23.86 48.84 46.40
C VAL A 168 24.82 48.84 47.59
N GLN A 169 25.68 47.83 47.72
CA GLN A 169 26.65 47.72 48.81
C GLN A 169 27.66 48.87 48.78
N THR A 170 28.14 49.25 47.58
CA THR A 170 29.09 50.35 47.42
C THR A 170 28.45 51.67 47.84
N LYS A 171 27.22 51.95 47.40
CA LYS A 171 26.46 53.15 47.82
C LYS A 171 26.18 53.15 49.33
N LEU A 172 25.87 52.00 49.93
CA LEU A 172 25.69 51.86 51.38
C LEU A 172 26.98 52.22 52.13
N ASN A 173 28.11 51.63 51.72
CA ASN A 173 29.41 51.90 52.34
C ASN A 173 29.82 53.38 52.20
N GLU A 174 29.54 54.00 51.05
CA GLU A 174 29.76 55.44 50.83
C GLU A 174 28.91 56.28 51.79
N LYS A 175 27.62 55.96 51.93
CA LYS A 175 26.71 56.65 52.85
C LYS A 175 27.07 56.44 54.31
N GLU A 176 27.54 55.26 54.68
CA GLU A 176 28.02 54.97 56.03
C GLU A 176 29.27 55.79 56.36
N LYS A 177 30.23 55.89 55.43
CA LYS A 177 31.41 56.77 55.59
C LYS A 177 31.04 58.24 55.69
N GLU A 178 30.11 58.72 54.86
CA GLU A 178 29.61 60.10 54.94
C GLU A 178 28.98 60.38 56.31
N LEU A 179 28.12 59.47 56.80
CA LEU A 179 27.51 59.58 58.13
C LEU A 179 28.56 59.55 59.24
N GLN A 180 29.49 58.61 59.18
CA GLN A 180 30.56 58.48 60.19
C GLN A 180 31.40 59.76 60.26
N LYS A 181 31.75 60.35 59.11
CA LYS A 181 32.44 61.64 59.05
C LYS A 181 31.59 62.76 59.64
N PHE A 182 30.31 62.85 59.26
CA PHE A 182 29.40 63.85 59.80
C PHE A 182 29.25 63.78 61.33
N TYR A 183 29.16 62.57 61.89
CA TYR A 183 29.11 62.39 63.34
C TYR A 183 30.44 62.73 64.03
N SER A 184 31.57 62.35 63.43
CA SER A 184 32.90 62.73 63.94
C SER A 184 33.08 64.24 63.98
N ASP A 185 32.77 64.94 62.89
CA ASP A 185 32.87 66.40 62.80
C ASP A 185 31.93 67.06 63.83
N LYS A 186 30.73 66.50 64.04
CA LYS A 186 29.77 66.99 65.05
C LYS A 186 30.25 66.74 66.48
N GLU A 187 30.87 65.60 66.75
CA GLU A 187 31.45 65.27 68.05
C GLU A 187 32.62 66.19 68.39
N GLU A 188 33.55 66.41 67.45
CA GLU A 188 34.64 67.37 67.61
C GLU A 188 34.11 68.78 67.89
N HIS A 189 33.07 69.21 67.17
CA HIS A 189 32.48 70.53 67.39
C HIS A 189 31.82 70.65 68.77
N LEU A 190 31.11 69.61 69.22
CA LEU A 190 30.53 69.56 70.57
C LEU A 190 31.61 69.58 71.66
N GLN A 191 32.70 68.82 71.48
CA GLN A 191 33.83 68.80 72.42
C GLN A 191 34.51 70.18 72.48
N THR A 192 34.73 70.82 71.33
CA THR A 192 35.32 72.16 71.25
C THR A 192 34.42 73.19 71.94
N SER A 193 33.11 73.14 71.67
CA SER A 193 32.13 74.02 72.30
C SER A 193 32.07 73.83 73.82
N GLN A 194 32.11 72.57 74.31
CA GLN A 194 32.20 72.28 75.74
C GLN A 194 33.49 72.82 76.36
N LEU A 195 34.65 72.63 75.71
CA LEU A 195 35.92 73.19 76.14
C LEU A 195 35.88 74.71 76.26
N ASP A 196 35.28 75.39 75.27
CA ASP A 196 35.11 76.84 75.29
C ASP A 196 34.13 77.30 76.38
N LEU A 197 33.05 76.55 76.62
CA LEU A 197 32.13 76.78 77.74
C LEU A 197 32.83 76.63 79.09
N VAL A 198 33.61 75.57 79.28
CA VAL A 198 34.41 75.34 80.49
C VAL A 198 35.42 76.46 80.69
N LYS A 199 36.14 76.87 79.64
CA LYS A 199 37.05 78.03 79.70
C LYS A 199 36.32 79.31 80.11
N LYS A 200 35.17 79.61 79.48
CA LYS A 200 34.36 80.78 79.84
C LYS A 200 33.88 80.73 81.28
N LEU A 201 33.47 79.56 81.78
CA LEU A 201 33.08 79.37 83.17
C LEU A 201 34.27 79.63 84.11
N GLY A 202 35.45 79.09 83.81
CA GLY A 202 36.69 79.36 84.58
C GLY A 202 37.12 80.83 84.55
N ASP A 203 36.97 81.51 83.41
CA ASP A 203 37.24 82.94 83.28
C ASP A 203 36.22 83.80 84.04
N THR A 204 34.95 83.38 84.12
CA THR A 204 33.92 84.06 84.94
C THR A 204 34.10 83.81 86.43
N GLU A 205 34.54 82.61 86.84
CA GLU A 205 34.89 82.30 88.23
C GLU A 205 36.14 83.10 88.67
N SER A 206 37.13 83.25 87.79
CA SER A 206 38.33 84.06 88.03
C SER A 206 38.07 85.57 88.09
N ARG A 207 36.90 86.04 87.64
CA ARG A 207 36.45 87.45 87.77
C ARG A 207 35.54 87.70 88.97
N CYS A 208 35.10 86.64 89.67
CA CYS A 208 34.22 86.73 90.85
C CYS A 208 34.96 86.46 92.18
N LEU A 209 36.28 86.31 92.15
CA LEU A 209 37.20 86.26 93.29
C LEU A 209 38.11 87.50 93.27
#